data_AF-A0A2T1KU62-F1
#
_entry.id   AF-A0A2T1KU62-F1
#
_cell.length_a   1.000
_cell.length_b   1.000
_cell.length_c   1.000
_cell.angle_alpha   90.00
_cell.angle_beta   90.00
_cell.angle_gamma   90.00
#
_symmetry.space_group_name_H-M   'P 1'
#
loop_
_entity.id
_entity.type
_entity.pdbx_description
1 polymer ?
#
loop_
_entity_poly.entity_id
_entity_poly.type
_entity_poly.pdbx_seq_one_letter_code
_entity_poly.pdbx_strand_id
1 'polypeptide(L)'
;MPTLTLLENVQLRAGLAGQIIMAPDGASAGAPRRWRLQVADFGVDLRVSAPPGDYYNQGLYPYWESPVRVEGSHTGVGYMELTGYHRTAE
;
A
#
# COMPACT_ATOMS: atom_id res chain seq x y z
N MET A 1 3.44 6.71 -13.57
CA MET A 1 4.09 5.66 -12.75
C MET A 1 3.25 5.52 -11.50
N PRO A 2 2.86 4.32 -11.06
CA PRO A 2 2.09 4.15 -9.84
C PRO A 2 2.95 4.48 -8.61
N THR A 3 2.45 5.34 -7.74
CA THR A 3 3.13 5.75 -6.49
C THR A 3 2.21 5.39 -5.32
N LEU A 4 2.73 4.64 -4.35
CA LEU A 4 2.05 4.37 -3.07
C LEU A 4 2.58 5.35 -2.01
N THR A 5 1.68 6.08 -1.35
CA THR A 5 1.98 6.88 -0.16
C THR A 5 1.34 6.19 1.06
N LEU A 6 2.13 5.90 2.10
CA LEU A 6 1.59 5.40 3.37
C LEU A 6 1.45 6.60 4.31
N LEU A 7 0.23 7.06 4.55
CA LEU A 7 -0.02 8.19 5.45
C LEU A 7 -0.23 7.69 6.90
N GLU A 8 0.59 8.29 7.78
CA GLU A 8 0.73 8.20 9.25
C GLU A 8 1.76 7.19 9.84
N ASN A 9 2.77 7.81 10.48
CA ASN A 9 3.87 7.29 11.31
C ASN A 9 5.00 6.42 10.71
N VAL A 10 5.14 6.33 9.38
CA VAL A 10 6.40 5.85 8.77
C VAL A 10 6.84 6.80 7.65
N GLN A 11 7.62 7.83 8.01
CA GLN A 11 8.36 8.61 7.02
C GLN A 11 9.54 7.77 6.53
N LEU A 12 9.35 7.04 5.43
CA LEU A 12 10.46 6.42 4.71
C LEU A 12 11.28 7.54 4.06
N ARG A 13 12.35 7.97 4.72
CA ARG A 13 13.29 8.91 4.12
C ARG A 13 14.05 8.21 3.00
N ALA A 14 14.15 8.88 1.86
CA ALA A 14 14.92 8.45 0.70
C ALA A 14 16.41 8.30 1.07
N GLY A 15 16.78 7.09 1.52
CA GLY A 15 18.15 6.67 1.78
C GLY A 15 18.35 5.15 1.69
N LEU A 16 17.31 4.41 1.31
CA LEU A 16 17.21 2.94 1.38
C LEU A 16 16.96 2.31 -0.01
N ALA A 17 17.53 2.89 -1.07
CA ALA A 17 17.40 2.32 -2.40
C ALA A 17 17.94 0.87 -2.42
N GLY A 18 17.03 -0.11 -2.51
CA GLY A 18 17.34 -1.54 -2.52
C GLY A 18 17.01 -2.32 -1.23
N GLN A 19 16.66 -1.67 -0.12
CA GLN A 19 16.36 -2.35 1.14
C GLN A 19 14.86 -2.51 1.44
N ILE A 20 14.03 -1.67 0.83
CA ILE A 20 12.59 -1.75 0.95
C ILE A 20 12.05 -2.51 -0.26
N ILE A 21 11.51 -3.70 -0.02
CA ILE A 21 10.78 -4.46 -1.02
C ILE A 21 9.30 -4.27 -0.76
N MET A 22 8.59 -3.81 -1.77
CA MET A 22 7.15 -3.65 -1.71
C MET A 22 6.54 -4.20 -3.00
N ALA A 23 5.66 -5.18 -2.85
CA ALA A 23 5.01 -5.81 -4.00
C ALA A 23 3.55 -6.13 -3.69
N PRO A 24 2.65 -6.03 -4.69
CA PRO A 24 1.30 -6.56 -4.59
C PRO A 24 1.32 -8.05 -4.25
N ASP A 25 0.45 -8.48 -3.34
CA ASP A 25 0.26 -9.88 -2.96
C ASP A 25 -1.02 -10.44 -3.62
N GLY A 26 -0.88 -10.70 -4.93
CA GLY A 26 -1.92 -11.23 -5.80
C GLY A 26 -2.30 -10.28 -6.94
N ALA A 27 -3.06 -10.81 -7.89
CA ALA A 27 -3.57 -10.06 -9.03
C ALA A 27 -4.71 -9.11 -8.62
N SER A 28 -4.78 -7.95 -9.27
CA SER A 28 -5.90 -7.01 -9.19
C SER A 28 -6.12 -6.37 -10.56
N ALA A 29 -7.38 -6.18 -10.94
CA ALA A 29 -7.73 -5.44 -12.15
C ALA A 29 -7.53 -3.93 -11.96
N GLY A 30 -7.61 -3.42 -10.73
CA GLY A 30 -7.35 -2.02 -10.38
C GLY A 30 -6.29 -1.88 -9.28
N ALA A 31 -6.47 -0.94 -8.36
CA ALA A 31 -5.63 -0.79 -7.17
C ALA A 31 -5.47 -2.13 -6.41
N PRO A 32 -4.24 -2.62 -6.18
CA PRO A 32 -4.03 -3.86 -5.43
C PRO A 32 -4.42 -3.69 -3.95
N ARG A 33 -5.20 -4.64 -3.43
CA ARG A 33 -5.74 -4.58 -2.06
C ARG A 33 -4.88 -5.27 -1.01
N ARG A 34 -3.87 -6.01 -1.44
CA ARG A 34 -2.93 -6.71 -0.57
C ARG A 34 -1.51 -6.45 -1.02
N TRP A 35 -0.63 -6.23 -0.06
CA TRP A 35 0.77 -5.91 -0.28
C TRP A 35 1.65 -6.64 0.72
N ARG A 36 2.87 -6.96 0.29
CA ARG A 36 3.94 -7.35 1.19
C ARG A 36 5.01 -6.26 1.21
N LEU A 37 5.36 -5.80 2.42
CA LEU A 37 6.41 -4.83 2.69
C LEU A 37 7.52 -5.52 3.47
N GLN A 38 8.76 -5.43 3.01
CA GLN A 38 9.92 -5.90 3.74
C GLN A 38 10.96 -4.80 3.90
N VAL A 39 11.58 -4.79 5.08
CA VAL A 39 12.83 -4.06 5.34
C VAL A 39 13.74 -5.02 6.11
N ALA A 40 14.56 -5.77 5.37
CA ALA A 40 15.28 -6.93 5.91
C ALA A 40 16.22 -6.57 7.07
N ASP A 41 16.96 -5.46 6.94
CA ASP A 41 17.92 -4.97 7.93
C ASP A 41 17.26 -4.63 9.29
N PHE A 42 15.96 -4.43 9.30
CA PHE A 42 15.18 -4.11 10.50
C PHE A 42 14.24 -5.25 10.93
N GLY A 43 14.36 -6.44 10.32
CA GLY A 43 13.47 -7.57 10.62
C GLY A 43 11.99 -7.27 10.31
N VAL A 44 11.73 -6.36 9.37
CA VAL A 44 10.37 -5.98 8.98
C VAL A 44 9.91 -6.86 7.84
N ASP A 45 8.81 -7.58 8.04
CA ASP A 45 8.09 -8.34 7.02
C ASP A 45 6.60 -8.26 7.34
N LEU A 46 5.89 -7.40 6.60
CA LEU A 46 4.50 -7.05 6.85
C LEU A 46 3.64 -7.45 5.67
N ARG A 47 2.46 -7.98 5.99
CA ARG A 47 1.32 -8.10 5.09
C ARG A 47 0.34 -6.99 5.40
N VAL A 48 0.00 -6.22 4.39
CA VAL A 48 -0.95 -5.11 4.49
C VAL A 48 -2.16 -5.46 3.63
N SER A 49 -3.36 -5.41 4.21
CA SER A 49 -4.59 -5.76 3.50
C SER A 49 -5.71 -4.76 3.77
N ALA A 50 -6.39 -4.36 2.69
CA ALA A 50 -7.60 -3.56 2.78
C ALA A 50 -8.87 -4.43 2.83
N PRO A 51 -9.89 -4.00 3.59
CA PRO A 51 -11.19 -4.67 3.59
C PRO A 51 -11.93 -4.45 2.26
N PRO A 52 -13.03 -5.19 2.00
CA PRO A 52 -13.91 -4.90 0.88
C PRO A 52 -14.49 -3.49 0.95
N GLY A 53 -14.46 -2.76 -0.18
CA GLY A 53 -15.06 -1.44 -0.30
C GLY A 53 -14.66 -0.75 -1.60
N ASP A 54 -15.32 0.38 -1.88
CA ASP A 54 -14.93 1.32 -2.92
C ASP A 54 -14.25 2.52 -2.26
N TYR A 55 -12.99 2.72 -2.61
CA TYR A 55 -12.07 3.64 -1.96
C TYR A 55 -11.44 4.59 -2.97
N TYR A 56 -11.99 4.69 -4.18
CA TYR A 56 -11.51 5.63 -5.19
C TYR A 56 -12.04 7.03 -4.92
N ASN A 57 -11.12 7.99 -4.84
CA ASN A 57 -11.41 9.41 -4.86
C ASN A 57 -11.21 9.97 -6.29
N GLN A 58 -12.21 10.73 -6.76
CA GLN A 58 -12.29 11.27 -8.12
C GLN A 58 -11.75 12.71 -8.25
N GLY A 59 -10.80 13.10 -7.40
CA GLY A 59 -10.12 14.39 -7.51
C GLY A 59 -9.37 14.58 -8.83
N LEU A 60 -8.84 15.79 -9.04
CA LEU A 60 -8.06 16.14 -10.25
C LEU A 60 -6.91 15.14 -10.52
N TYR A 61 -6.33 14.60 -9.46
CA TYR A 61 -5.42 13.47 -9.49
C TYR A 61 -6.09 12.31 -8.74
N PRO A 62 -6.75 11.36 -9.45
CA PRO A 62 -7.44 10.26 -8.81
C PRO A 62 -6.50 9.39 -8.01
N TYR A 63 -6.97 8.96 -6.85
CA TYR A 63 -6.25 8.08 -5.96
C TYR A 63 -7.22 7.11 -5.28
N TRP A 64 -6.69 5.98 -4.83
CA TRP A 64 -7.42 5.01 -4.03
C TRP A 64 -6.90 5.09 -2.60
N GLU A 65 -7.76 5.22 -1.60
CA GLU A 65 -7.36 5.36 -0.20
C GLU A 65 -8.27 4.55 0.73
N SER A 66 -7.68 3.58 1.42
CA SER A 66 -8.44 2.64 2.24
C SER A 66 -7.81 2.47 3.62
N PRO A 67 -8.61 2.24 4.67
CA PRO A 67 -8.08 1.69 5.91
C PRO A 67 -7.49 0.30 5.64
N VAL A 68 -6.41 -0.04 6.34
CA VAL A 68 -5.74 -1.32 6.20
C VAL A 68 -5.47 -1.97 7.54
N ARG A 69 -5.44 -3.30 7.53
CA ARG A 69 -4.88 -4.12 8.59
C ARG A 69 -3.44 -4.48 8.24
N VAL A 70 -2.57 -4.51 9.25
CA VAL A 70 -1.17 -4.89 9.15
C VAL A 70 -0.91 -6.11 10.03
N GLU A 71 -0.27 -7.13 9.46
CA GLU A 71 0.11 -8.38 10.12
C GLU A 71 1.52 -8.79 9.70
N GLY A 72 2.16 -9.71 10.43
CA GLY A 72 3.53 -10.18 10.15
C GLY A 72 4.46 -9.95 11.34
N SER A 73 5.65 -9.39 11.10
CA SER A 73 6.58 -9.08 12.19
C SER A 73 6.06 -8.01 13.15
N HIS A 74 5.07 -7.22 12.72
CA HIS A 74 4.32 -6.27 13.54
C HIS A 74 2.83 -6.39 13.21
N THR A 75 1.97 -5.96 14.13
CA THR A 75 0.52 -5.91 13.94
C THR A 75 0.00 -4.50 14.15
N GLY A 76 -0.99 -4.09 13.36
CA GLY A 76 -1.58 -2.78 13.51
C GLY A 76 -2.71 -2.51 12.52
N VAL A 77 -3.14 -1.24 12.51
CA VAL A 77 -4.07 -0.69 11.53
C VAL A 77 -3.53 0.65 11.04
N GLY A 78 -3.92 1.06 9.84
CA GLY A 78 -3.47 2.32 9.24
C GLY A 78 -4.25 2.65 7.97
N TYR A 79 -3.67 3.48 7.10
CA TYR A 79 -4.23 3.81 5.78
C TYR A 79 -3.22 3.52 4.67
N MET A 80 -3.73 3.22 3.47
CA MET A 80 -2.94 2.98 2.27
C MET A 80 -3.49 3.83 1.13
N GLU A 81 -2.65 4.72 0.58
CA GLU A 81 -3.00 5.60 -0.54
C GLU A 81 -2.23 5.19 -1.81
N LEU A 82 -2.97 4.77 -2.83
CA LEU A 82 -2.45 4.31 -4.12
C LEU A 82 -2.83 5.30 -5.23
N THR A 83 -1.83 5.81 -5.93
CA THR A 83 -2.01 6.66 -7.13
C THR A 83 -1.56 5.91 -8.39
N GLY A 84 -2.05 6.33 -9.56
CA GLY A 84 -1.66 5.74 -10.85
C GLY A 84 -2.30 4.39 -11.17
N TYR A 85 -3.30 3.98 -10.39
CA TYR A 85 -4.17 2.84 -10.68
C TYR A 85 -5.54 3.38 -11.10
N HIS A 86 -6.09 2.86 -12.20
CA HIS A 86 -7.41 3.23 -12.65
C HIS A 86 -8.45 2.23 -12.12
N ARG A 87 -9.67 2.71 -11.90
CA ARG A 87 -10.82 1.82 -11.77
C ARG A 87 -10.97 1.08 -13.09
N THR A 88 -10.83 -0.24 -13.07
CA THR A 88 -11.31 -1.04 -14.19
C THR A 88 -12.83 -0.97 -14.20
N ALA A 89 -13.40 -0.67 -15.36
CA ALA A 89 -14.81 -0.86 -15.60
C ALA A 89 -15.16 -2.34 -15.35
N GLU A 90 -16.33 -2.59 -14.76
CA GLU A 90 -16.94 -3.92 -14.72
C GLU A 90 -17.13 -4.50 -16.13
#